data_AF-A0A3D2VS97-F1
#
_entry.id   AF-A0A3D2VS97-F1
#
_cell.length_a   1.000
_cell.length_b   1.000
_cell.length_c   1.000
_cell.angle_alpha   90.00
_cell.angle_beta   90.00
_cell.angle_gamma   90.00
#
_symmetry.space_group_name_H-M   'P 1'
#
loop_
_entity.id
_entity.type
_entity.pdbx_description
1 polymer ?
#
loop_
_entity_poly.entity_id
_entity_poly.type
_entity_poly.pdbx_seq_one_letter_code
_entity_poly.pdbx_strand_id
1 'polypeptide(L)'
;KPHRRITWEYVLLDGVNDSEQHAHALAALLGDIPSKINLIPFNPFPGTAYRRSGPTAIARFQAVLGQHGLTAITRKTRGDDIAAACGQLAGQVQPRGRRPQRRPARLAS
;
A
#
# COMPACT_ATOMS: atom_id res chain seq x y z
N LYS A 1 -0.92 -22.88 23.96
CA LYS A 1 -1.03 -21.45 23.56
C LYS A 1 -1.43 -21.43 22.09
N PRO A 2 -2.48 -20.70 21.65
CA PRO A 2 -2.73 -20.57 20.22
C PRO A 2 -1.48 -19.96 19.58
N HIS A 3 -0.89 -20.64 18.60
CA HIS A 3 0.23 -20.11 17.83
C HIS A 3 -0.27 -18.85 17.13
N ARG A 4 0.12 -17.68 17.64
CA ARG A 4 -0.35 -16.39 17.12
C ARG A 4 0.30 -16.17 15.76
N ARG A 5 -0.46 -16.42 14.70
CA ARG A 5 -0.03 -16.21 13.32
C ARG A 5 0.25 -14.73 13.09
N ILE A 6 1.47 -14.40 12.66
CA ILE A 6 1.85 -13.03 12.28
C ILE A 6 1.23 -12.73 10.91
N THR A 7 0.69 -11.52 10.75
CA THR A 7 0.20 -11.04 9.45
C THR A 7 1.19 -10.04 8.88
N TRP A 8 1.70 -10.34 7.69
CA TRP A 8 2.62 -9.50 6.94
C TRP A 8 1.86 -8.74 5.86
N GLU A 9 2.21 -7.48 5.65
CA GLU A 9 1.72 -6.69 4.53
C GLU A 9 2.86 -6.51 3.54
N TYR A 10 2.62 -6.85 2.28
CA TYR A 10 3.62 -6.78 1.22
C TYR A 10 3.05 -6.00 0.04
N VAL A 11 3.57 -4.78 -0.17
CA VAL A 11 3.17 -3.94 -1.30
C VAL A 11 3.89 -4.40 -2.55
N LEU A 12 3.13 -4.70 -3.61
CA LEU A 12 3.67 -5.13 -4.90
C LEU A 12 3.86 -3.94 -5.83
N LEU A 13 5.12 -3.71 -6.17
CA LEU A 13 5.62 -2.65 -7.04
C LEU A 13 6.18 -3.28 -8.32
N ASP A 14 5.62 -2.88 -9.45
CA ASP A 14 5.95 -3.39 -10.78
C ASP A 14 7.45 -3.28 -11.09
N GLY A 15 8.10 -4.42 -11.31
CA GLY A 15 9.51 -4.52 -11.69
C GLY A 15 10.50 -4.19 -10.55
N VAL A 16 10.02 -3.94 -9.33
CA VAL A 16 10.86 -3.60 -8.18
C VAL A 16 10.94 -4.77 -7.20
N ASN A 17 9.80 -5.32 -6.80
CA ASN A 17 9.75 -6.34 -5.74
C ASN A 17 8.71 -7.44 -6.00
N ASP A 18 8.27 -7.59 -7.26
CA ASP A 18 7.15 -8.46 -7.66
C ASP A 18 7.54 -9.64 -8.57
N SER A 19 8.85 -9.87 -8.76
CA SER A 19 9.36 -11.04 -9.47
C SER A 19 9.22 -12.34 -8.65
N GLU A 20 9.31 -13.48 -9.34
CA GLU A 20 9.31 -14.80 -8.69
C GLU A 20 10.50 -14.98 -7.74
N GLN A 21 11.68 -14.43 -8.07
CA GLN A 21 12.84 -14.50 -7.17
C GLN A 21 12.55 -13.84 -5.82
N HIS A 22 11.84 -12.71 -5.81
CA HIS A 22 11.42 -12.05 -4.58
C HIS A 22 10.42 -12.90 -3.78
N ALA A 23 9.49 -13.59 -4.45
CA ALA A 23 8.56 -14.50 -3.79
C ALA A 23 9.28 -15.68 -3.12
N HIS A 24 10.27 -16.27 -3.80
CA HIS A 24 11.11 -17.33 -3.23
C HIS A 24 11.92 -16.84 -2.03
N ALA A 25 12.53 -15.66 -2.12
CA ALA A 25 13.28 -15.06 -1.02
C ALA A 25 12.37 -14.77 0.19
N LEU A 26 11.17 -14.25 -0.05
CA LEU A 26 10.18 -14.00 1.00
C LEU A 26 9.73 -15.32 1.66
N ALA A 27 9.52 -16.38 0.87
CA ALA A 27 9.15 -17.68 1.39
C ALA A 27 10.22 -18.27 2.32
N ALA A 28 11.49 -18.20 1.89
CA ALA A 28 12.63 -18.66 2.69
C ALA A 28 12.76 -17.86 4.00
N LEU A 29 12.52 -16.54 3.95
CA LEU A 29 12.59 -15.68 5.13
C LEU A 29 11.51 -16.01 6.18
N LEU A 30 10.34 -16.45 5.73
CA LEU A 30 9.17 -16.66 6.58
C LEU A 30 8.92 -18.12 6.96
N GLY A 31 9.71 -19.07 6.47
CA GLY A 31 9.44 -20.52 6.54
C GLY A 31 9.18 -21.05 7.96
N ASP A 32 9.91 -20.54 8.96
CA ASP A 32 9.78 -20.99 10.36
C ASP A 32 8.76 -20.17 11.18
N ILE A 33 8.16 -19.16 10.57
CA ILE A 33 7.24 -18.25 11.25
C ILE A 33 5.81 -18.56 10.78
N PRO A 34 4.89 -18.95 11.69
CA PRO A 34 3.48 -19.05 11.36
C PRO A 34 2.98 -17.71 10.82
N SER A 35 2.75 -17.66 9.50
CA SER A 35 2.57 -16.40 8.75
C SER A 35 1.31 -16.40 7.89
N LYS A 36 0.66 -15.24 7.83
CA LYS A 36 -0.33 -14.87 6.82
C LYS A 36 0.21 -13.66 6.06
N ILE A 37 0.14 -13.68 4.74
CA ILE A 37 0.66 -12.61 3.89
C ILE A 37 -0.51 -11.95 3.19
N ASN A 38 -0.62 -10.63 3.33
CA ASN A 38 -1.53 -9.81 2.57
C ASN A 38 -0.74 -9.12 1.45
N LEU A 39 -0.91 -9.57 0.22
CA LEU A 39 -0.36 -8.91 -0.96
C LEU A 39 -1.22 -7.70 -1.29
N ILE A 40 -0.60 -6.53 -1.42
CA ILE A 40 -1.27 -5.25 -1.64
C ILE A 40 -0.77 -4.69 -2.98
N PRO A 41 -1.57 -4.78 -4.06
CA PRO A 41 -1.23 -4.11 -5.30
C PRO A 41 -1.06 -2.61 -5.05
N PHE A 42 0.06 -2.03 -5.48
CA PHE A 42 0.31 -0.61 -5.26
C PHE A 42 -0.80 0.27 -5.90
N ASN A 43 -1.14 1.36 -5.21
CA ASN A 43 -2.07 2.36 -5.72
C ASN A 43 -1.29 3.65 -6.08
N PRO A 44 -1.08 3.95 -7.38
CA PRO A 44 -0.30 5.11 -7.78
C PRO A 44 -0.91 6.44 -7.33
N PHE A 45 -0.06 7.44 -7.12
CA PHE A 45 -0.42 8.82 -6.79
C PHE A 45 0.46 9.81 -7.58
N PRO A 46 0.03 11.06 -7.82
CA PRO A 46 0.80 12.02 -8.61
C PRO A 46 2.24 12.21 -8.10
N GLY A 47 3.22 12.10 -8.99
CA GLY A 47 4.64 12.25 -8.67
C GLY A 47 5.34 10.97 -8.20
N THR A 48 4.65 9.83 -8.09
CA THR A 48 5.32 8.55 -7.85
C THR A 48 6.03 8.02 -9.11
N ALA A 49 7.21 7.42 -8.95
CA ALA A 49 7.89 6.68 -10.01
C ALA A 49 7.45 5.20 -10.07
N TYR A 50 6.74 4.71 -9.05
CA TYR A 50 6.35 3.31 -8.94
C TYR A 50 5.02 3.02 -9.64
N ARG A 51 4.88 1.78 -10.13
CA ARG A 51 3.66 1.31 -10.78
C ARG A 51 3.07 0.12 -10.06
N ARG A 52 1.77 -0.09 -10.28
CA ARG A 52 1.04 -1.27 -9.82
C ARG A 52 1.51 -2.50 -10.62
N SER A 53 1.89 -3.57 -9.91
CA SER A 53 2.18 -4.86 -10.54
C SER A 53 1.00 -5.40 -11.34
N GLY A 54 1.28 -6.00 -12.51
CA GLY A 54 0.24 -6.61 -13.33
C GLY A 54 -0.43 -7.84 -12.67
N PRO A 55 -1.68 -8.17 -13.07
CA PRO A 55 -2.43 -9.28 -12.45
C PRO A 55 -1.71 -10.63 -12.57
N THR A 56 -1.03 -10.88 -13.69
CA THR A 56 -0.24 -12.10 -13.88
C THR A 56 0.97 -12.17 -12.95
N ALA A 57 1.67 -11.05 -12.72
CA ALA A 57 2.80 -11.01 -11.79
C ALA A 57 2.34 -11.28 -10.35
N ILE A 58 1.26 -10.63 -9.92
CA ILE A 58 0.63 -10.84 -8.61
C ILE A 58 0.21 -12.31 -8.43
N ALA A 59 -0.45 -12.89 -9.44
CA ALA A 59 -0.90 -14.29 -9.41
C ALA A 59 0.28 -15.26 -9.30
N ARG A 60 1.37 -15.05 -10.06
CA ARG A 60 2.59 -15.86 -9.97
C ARG A 60 3.25 -15.72 -8.60
N PHE A 61 3.38 -14.50 -8.08
CA PHE A 61 3.94 -14.25 -6.75
C PHE A 61 3.14 -14.98 -5.67
N GLN A 62 1.80 -14.88 -5.73
CA GLN A 62 0.90 -15.58 -4.83
C GLN A 62 1.02 -17.11 -4.95
N ALA A 63 1.15 -17.64 -6.17
CA ALA A 63 1.31 -19.06 -6.43
C ALA A 63 2.61 -19.60 -5.83
N VAL A 64 3.74 -18.90 -6.01
CA VAL A 64 5.03 -19.26 -5.42
C VAL A 64 4.91 -19.33 -3.90
N LEU A 65 4.36 -18.31 -3.24
CA LEU A 65 4.16 -18.35 -1.79
C LEU A 65 3.30 -19.55 -1.35
N GLY A 66 2.25 -19.86 -2.12
CA GLY A 66 1.39 -21.02 -1.86
C GLY A 66 2.11 -22.36 -1.99
N GLN A 67 3.04 -22.51 -2.94
CA GLN A 67 3.88 -23.71 -3.09
C GLN A 67 4.79 -23.95 -1.88
N HIS A 68 5.15 -22.88 -1.15
CA HIS A 68 5.91 -22.95 0.10
C HIS A 68 5.02 -23.08 1.35
N GLY A 69 3.72 -23.35 1.19
CA GLY A 69 2.78 -23.53 2.31
C GLY A 69 2.36 -22.24 3.00
N LEU A 70 2.72 -21.06 2.47
CA LEU A 70 2.36 -19.78 3.06
C LEU A 70 0.96 -19.35 2.61
N THR A 71 0.13 -18.91 3.57
CA THR A 71 -1.18 -18.35 3.26
C THR A 71 -1.04 -16.92 2.73
N ALA A 72 -1.08 -16.73 1.41
CA ALA A 72 -1.06 -15.43 0.76
C ALA A 72 -2.44 -15.04 0.20
N ILE A 73 -2.92 -13.84 0.53
CA ILE A 73 -4.18 -13.27 0.03
C ILE A 73 -3.88 -11.93 -0.62
N THR A 74 -4.34 -11.76 -1.86
CA THR A 74 -4.30 -10.46 -2.53
C THR A 74 -5.47 -9.60 -2.08
N ARG A 75 -5.19 -8.40 -1.57
CA ARG A 75 -6.24 -7.42 -1.24
C ARG A 75 -6.90 -6.95 -2.53
N LYS A 76 -8.21 -7.13 -2.62
CA LYS A 76 -9.02 -6.48 -3.65
C LYS A 76 -9.03 -4.97 -3.36
N THR A 77 -8.52 -4.18 -4.28
CA THR A 77 -8.80 -2.74 -4.35
C THR A 77 -10.29 -2.58 -4.63
N ARG A 78 -11.06 -2.17 -3.61
CA ARG A 78 -12.47 -1.78 -3.80
C ARG A 78 -12.47 -0.60 -4.78
N GLY A 79 -12.79 -0.84 -6.06
CA GLY A 79 -12.83 0.22 -7.08
C GLY A 79 -12.37 -0.13 -8.48
N ASP A 80 -11.71 -1.27 -8.72
CA ASP A 80 -11.19 -1.60 -10.06
C ASP A 80 -12.18 -2.43 -10.91
N ASP A 81 -13.15 -3.13 -10.29
CA ASP A 81 -14.13 -3.98 -11.01
C ASP A 81 -15.32 -3.17 -11.55
N ILE A 82 -15.46 -1.91 -11.13
CA ILE A 82 -16.49 -0.97 -11.56
C ILE A 82 -15.81 0.39 -11.55
N ALA A 83 -15.86 1.14 -12.65
CA ALA A 83 -15.31 2.49 -12.80
C ALA A 83 -15.92 3.51 -11.81
N ALA A 84 -15.66 3.34 -10.51
CA ALA A 84 -16.28 4.05 -9.41
C ALA A 84 -15.54 3.81 -8.07
N ALA A 85 -14.26 4.19 -7.95
CA ALA A 85 -13.71 4.58 -6.64
C ALA A 85 -12.47 5.49 -6.74
N CYS A 86 -12.70 6.77 -6.47
CA CYS A 86 -11.89 7.64 -5.60
C CYS A 86 -10.35 7.61 -5.69
N GLY A 87 -9.84 8.51 -6.53
CA GLY A 87 -8.55 9.20 -6.33
C GLY A 87 -8.71 10.63 -5.76
N GLN A 88 -9.72 10.90 -4.94
CA GLN A 88 -10.09 12.28 -4.55
C GLN A 88 -10.10 12.60 -3.05
N LEU A 89 -9.46 11.77 -2.22
CA LEU A 89 -9.09 12.20 -0.86
C LEU A 89 -7.60 12.57 -0.77
N ALA A 90 -7.05 13.16 -1.83
CA ALA A 90 -6.03 14.19 -1.65
C ALA A 90 -6.78 15.44 -1.14
N GLY A 91 -6.99 15.52 0.18
CA GLY A 91 -7.61 16.67 0.79
C GLY A 91 -6.90 17.93 0.31
N GLN A 92 -7.64 18.83 -0.34
CA GLN A 92 -7.19 20.20 -0.51
C GLN A 92 -6.91 20.74 0.89
N VAL A 93 -5.63 20.75 1.29
CA VAL A 93 -5.20 21.47 2.48
C VAL A 93 -5.31 22.94 2.12
N GLN A 94 -6.51 23.49 2.29
CA GLN A 94 -6.72 24.92 2.24
C GLN A 94 -5.90 25.51 3.39
N PRO A 95 -4.96 26.43 3.12
CA PRO A 95 -4.18 27.03 4.20
C PRO A 95 -5.14 27.71 5.17
N ARG A 96 -5.18 27.20 6.42
CA ARG A 96 -5.98 27.80 7.49
C ARG A 96 -5.61 29.28 7.59
N GLY A 97 -6.65 30.10 7.66
CA GLY A 97 -6.62 31.54 7.43
C GLY A 97 -5.44 32.27 8.06
N ARG A 98 -4.87 33.19 7.28
CA ARG A 98 -4.08 34.31 7.81
C ARG A 98 -4.96 35.05 8.82
N ARG A 99 -4.61 35.00 10.10
CA ARG A 99 -5.12 35.94 11.12
C ARG A 99 -4.92 37.36 10.57
N PRO A 100 -5.94 38.24 10.55
CA PRO A 100 -5.71 39.65 10.29
C PRO A 100 -4.83 40.18 11.43
N GLN A 101 -3.65 40.72 11.09
CA GLN A 101 -2.86 41.49 12.05
C GLN A 101 -3.71 42.68 12.50
N ARG A 102 -4.10 42.68 13.78
CA ARG A 102 -4.67 43.87 14.43
C ARG A 102 -3.63 44.99 14.34
N ARG A 103 -3.90 46.02 13.53
CA ARG A 103 -3.17 47.28 13.57
C ARG A 103 -3.36 47.91 14.96
N PRO A 104 -2.32 48.42 15.62
CA PRO A 104 -2.52 49.24 16.81
C PRO A 104 -3.20 50.55 16.39
N ALA A 105 -4.22 50.94 17.14
CA ALA A 105 -4.87 52.22 17.00
C ALA A 105 -3.83 53.33 17.29
N ARG A 106 -3.70 54.29 16.37
CA ARG A 106 -3.00 55.54 16.65
C ARG A 106 -3.81 56.29 17.71
N LEU A 107 -3.20 56.56 18.87
CA LEU A 107 -3.62 57.69 19.70
C LEU A 107 -3.33 58.96 18.90
N ALA A 108 -4.39 59.72 18.59
CA ALA A 108 -4.26 61.11 18.22
C ALA A 108 -4.29 61.95 19.50
N SER A 109 -3.39 62.93 19.57
CA SER A 109 -3.36 64.02 20.54
C SER A 109 -4.56 64.94 20.41
#